data_AF-A0A0R0AQH1-F1
#
_entry.id   AF-A0A0R0AQH1-F1
#
_cell.length_a   1.000
_cell.length_b   1.000
_cell.length_c   1.000
_cell.angle_alpha   90.00
_cell.angle_beta   90.00
_cell.angle_gamma   90.00
#
_symmetry.space_group_name_H-M   'P 1'
#
loop_
_entity.id
_entity.type
_entity.pdbx_description
1 polymer ?
#
loop_
_entity_poly.entity_id
_entity_poly.type
_entity_poly.pdbx_seq_one_letter_code
_entity_poly.pdbx_strand_id
1 'polypeptide(L)' 'MRSDRGQLDIFDHSAHRMAAANRLAAEYAQLAYNFPPTVRDERVKHYISEAERYEAIAAQVERKAP' A
#
# COMPACT_ATOMS: atom_id res chain seq x y z
N MET A 1 -12.21 -27.38 -15.12
CA MET A 1 -11.84 -26.83 -13.81
C MET A 1 -11.10 -25.52 -14.07
N ARG A 2 -11.79 -24.37 -14.02
CA ARG A 2 -11.16 -23.06 -14.21
C ARG A 2 -10.57 -22.67 -12.86
N SER A 3 -9.27 -22.45 -12.84
CA SER A 3 -8.48 -22.13 -11.66
C SER A 3 -8.89 -20.76 -11.09
N ASP A 4 -9.30 -20.71 -9.83
CA ASP A 4 -9.66 -19.51 -9.04
C ASP A 4 -8.52 -18.47 -8.93
N ARG A 5 -7.34 -18.75 -9.49
CA ARG A 5 -6.18 -17.84 -9.51
C ARG A 5 -6.47 -16.46 -10.11
N GLY A 6 -7.40 -16.34 -11.08
CA GLY A 6 -7.70 -15.04 -11.70
C GLY A 6 -8.42 -14.04 -10.78
N GLN A 7 -9.18 -14.51 -9.79
CA GLN A 7 -9.82 -13.64 -8.80
C GLN A 7 -8.89 -13.26 -7.65
N LEU A 8 -7.83 -14.03 -7.38
CA LEU A 8 -6.85 -13.67 -6.34
C LEU A 8 -5.78 -12.72 -6.89
N ASP A 9 -5.39 -12.89 -8.15
CA ASP A 9 -4.45 -12.01 -8.86
C ASP A 9 -4.92 -10.55 -8.89
N ILE A 10 -6.23 -10.29 -8.98
CA ILE A 10 -6.76 -8.92 -8.89
C ILE A 10 -6.53 -8.29 -7.50
N PHE A 11 -6.56 -9.09 -6.43
CA PHE A 11 -6.34 -8.61 -5.07
C PHE A 11 -4.85 -8.43 -4.79
N ASP A 12 -3.98 -9.29 -5.33
CA ASP A 12 -2.52 -9.20 -5.20
C ASP A 12 -1.99 -7.97 -5.91
N HIS A 13 -2.42 -7.84 -7.17
CA HIS A 13 -2.08 -6.70 -7.97
C HIS A 13 -2.68 -5.42 -7.40
N SER A 14 -3.86 -5.49 -6.75
CA SER A 14 -4.40 -4.35 -6.01
C SER A 14 -3.58 -4.02 -4.77
N ALA A 15 -3.12 -5.00 -3.99
CA ALA A 15 -2.36 -4.76 -2.77
C ALA A 15 -0.98 -4.15 -3.08
N HIS A 16 -0.26 -4.68 -4.06
CA HIS A 16 1.01 -4.12 -4.53
C HIS A 16 0.85 -2.69 -5.05
N ARG A 17 -0.19 -2.42 -5.84
CA ARG A 17 -0.49 -1.05 -6.30
C ARG A 17 -0.82 -0.11 -5.14
N MET A 18 -1.58 -0.58 -4.15
CA MET A 18 -1.92 0.22 -2.97
C MET A 18 -0.70 0.51 -2.10
N ALA A 19 0.21 -0.45 -1.93
CA ALA A 19 1.49 -0.21 -1.25
C ALA A 19 2.29 0.89 -1.94
N ALA A 20 2.49 0.77 -3.27
CA ALA A 20 3.21 1.77 -4.05
C ALA A 20 2.55 3.15 -4.02
N ALA A 21 1.21 3.22 -4.13
CA ALA A 21 0.46 4.47 -4.05
C ALA A 21 0.63 5.16 -2.68
N ASN A 22 0.65 4.38 -1.58
CA ASN A 22 0.86 4.93 -0.25
C ASN A 22 2.31 5.41 -0.04
N ARG A 23 3.33 4.71 -0.58
CA ARG A 23 4.73 5.20 -0.57
C ARG A 23 4.84 6.56 -1.28
N LEU A 24 4.25 6.66 -2.46
CA LEU A 24 4.21 7.92 -3.22
C LEU A 24 3.43 9.01 -2.47
N ALA A 25 2.32 8.67 -1.81
CA ALA A 25 1.57 9.60 -0.98
C ALA A 25 2.38 10.11 0.22
N ALA A 26 3.25 9.27 0.82
CA ALA A 26 4.16 9.69 1.88
C ALA A 26 5.17 10.75 1.37
N GLU A 27 5.75 10.54 0.19
CA GLU A 27 6.64 11.52 -0.45
C GLU A 27 5.92 12.86 -0.69
N TYR A 28 4.71 12.81 -1.24
CA TYR A 28 3.90 14.03 -1.43
C TYR A 28 3.48 14.68 -0.12
N ALA A 29 3.20 13.90 0.93
CA ALA A 29 2.84 14.44 2.25
C ALA A 29 4.01 15.21 2.88
N GLN A 30 5.25 14.75 2.70
CA GLN A 30 6.45 15.47 3.13
C GLN A 30 6.56 16.84 2.46
N LEU A 31 6.20 16.92 1.17
CA LEU A 31 6.26 18.14 0.36
C LEU A 31 4.98 19.01 0.44
N ALA A 32 3.98 18.62 1.23
CA ALA A 32 2.70 19.32 1.33
C ALA A 32 2.80 20.56 2.23
N TYR A 33 3.57 21.57 1.82
CA TYR A 33 3.87 22.80 2.58
C TYR A 33 2.65 23.65 2.94
N ASN A 34 1.48 23.33 2.40
CA ASN A 34 0.19 23.88 2.82
C ASN A 34 -0.27 23.36 4.21
N PHE A 35 0.43 22.38 4.79
CA PHE A 35 0.20 21.88 6.14
C PHE A 35 1.33 22.26 7.12
N PRO A 36 1.01 22.42 8.42
CA PRO A 36 2.04 22.54 9.46
C PRO A 36 3.00 21.35 9.45
N PRO A 37 4.27 21.53 9.88
CA PRO A 37 5.26 20.44 9.92
C PRO A 37 4.78 19.19 10.67
N THR A 38 4.16 19.35 11.84
CA THR A 38 3.64 18.24 12.65
C THR A 38 2.58 17.42 11.90
N VAL A 39 1.68 18.10 11.19
CA VAL A 39 0.63 17.44 10.38
C VAL A 39 1.23 16.72 9.18
N ARG A 40 2.28 17.27 8.55
CA ARG A 40 3.00 16.54 7.48
C ARG A 40 3.63 15.27 8.01
N ASP A 41 4.29 15.32 9.17
CA ASP A 41 4.93 14.16 9.78
C ASP A 41 3.91 13.08 10.15
N GLU A 42 2.75 13.46 10.70
CA GLU A 42 1.64 12.53 10.97
C GLU A 42 1.14 11.86 9.69
N ARG A 43 0.97 12.63 8.61
CA ARG A 43 0.53 12.10 7.31
C ARG A 43 1.56 11.17 6.69
N VAL A 44 2.85 11.51 6.76
CA VAL A 44 3.95 10.65 6.30
C VAL A 44 3.91 9.32 7.06
N LYS A 45 3.83 9.36 8.40
CA LYS A 45 3.74 8.15 9.23
C LYS A 45 2.52 7.30 8.87
N HIS A 46 1.36 7.94 8.67
CA HIS A 46 0.15 7.25 8.27
C HIS A 46 0.32 6.50 6.94
N TYR A 47 0.76 7.19 5.88
CA TYR A 47 0.92 6.56 4.57
C TYR A 47 2.01 5.48 4.56
N ILE A 48 3.09 5.64 5.32
CA ILE A 48 4.09 4.57 5.49
C ILE A 48 3.45 3.34 6.15
N SER A 49 2.69 3.52 7.24
CA SER A 49 2.03 2.40 7.93
C SER A 49 1.02 1.67 7.04
N GLU A 50 0.29 2.41 6.20
CA GLU A 50 -0.64 1.82 5.24
C GLU A 50 0.09 1.07 4.13
N ALA A 51 1.21 1.60 3.63
CA ALA A 51 2.04 0.89 2.65
C ALA A 51 2.52 -0.45 3.20
N GLU A 52 3.07 -0.46 4.42
CA GLU A 52 3.53 -1.69 5.09
C GLU A 52 2.39 -2.69 5.30
N ARG A 53 1.19 -2.21 5.64
CA ARG A 53 -0.01 -3.06 5.76
C ARG A 53 -0.35 -3.74 4.44
N TYR A 54 -0.32 -3.01 3.32
CA TYR A 54 -0.60 -3.57 2.00
C TYR A 54 0.51 -4.52 1.52
N GLU A 55 1.77 -4.22 1.80
CA GLU A 55 2.91 -5.12 1.53
C GLU A 55 2.73 -6.45 2.29
N ALA A 56 2.31 -6.40 3.56
CA ALA A 56 2.03 -7.60 4.34
C ALA A 56 0.85 -8.42 3.77
N ILE A 57 -0.20 -7.75 3.27
CA ILE A 57 -1.33 -8.42 2.61
C ILE A 57 -0.85 -9.10 1.32
N ALA A 58 -0.09 -8.40 0.48
CA ALA A 58 0.44 -8.96 -0.77
C ALA A 58 1.30 -10.19 -0.50
N ALA A 59 2.21 -10.13 0.47
CA ALA A 59 3.05 -11.26 0.87
C ALA A 59 2.24 -12.45 1.42
N GLN A 60 1.11 -12.20 2.10
CA GLN A 60 0.23 -13.26 2.58
C GLN A 60 -0.47 -13.99 1.44
N VAL A 61 -0.90 -13.28 0.39
CA VAL A 61 -1.57 -13.92 -0.74
C VAL A 61 -0.58 -14.66 -1.62
N GLU A 62 0.61 -14.10 -1.88
CA GLU A 62 1.69 -14.80 -2.59
C GLU A 62 2.07 -16.11 -1.91
N ARG A 63 2.15 -16.12 -0.57
CA ARG A 63 2.37 -17.34 0.22
C ARG A 63 1.23 -18.36 0.13
N LYS A 64 0.01 -17.91 -0.18
CA LYS A 64 -1.19 -18.75 -0.25
C LYS A 64 -1.48 -19.24 -1.66
N ALA A 65 -0.79 -18.70 -2.67
CA ALA A 65 -0.85 -19.19 -4.04
C ALA A 65 -0.21 -20.59 -4.12
N PRO A 66 -0.88 -21.58 -4.77
CA PRO A 66 -0.39 -22.96 -4.89
C PRO A 66 0.74 -23.12 -5.90
#